data_AF-A0A2D5W6K5-F1
#
_entry.id   AF-A0A2D5W6K5-F1
#
_cell.length_a   1.000
_cell.length_b   1.000
_cell.length_c   1.000
_cell.angle_alpha   90.00
_cell.angle_beta   90.00
_cell.angle_gamma   90.00
#
_symmetry.space_group_name_H-M   'P 1'
#
loop_
_entity.id
_entity.type
_entity.pdbx_description
1 polymer ?
#
loop_
_entity_poly.entity_id
_entity_poly.type
_entity_poly.pdbx_seq_one_letter_code
_entity_poly.pdbx_strand_id
1 'polypeptide(L)'
;MRGRIDAPRCWPLGSVLVLAFCAACSGEADEARRAQDELRREVDELRAELAGQERVNSTLRNDMEVQEEAHRKREGEWLAYTRALASLPLPDVPAAPDFVAPVEVNAVPAEPSAEELAREEELRRLVAWDRDACATLDGLLRAEGVTGLDFLTLGAPGEGRAGPVVVRLADERGRPVGNLHAQHFHLEASHAGQSVTLVFEDGGESHGGRPEIPFEQGIRRMPLVGVAPKPWLEVLPGLFPEDERAGPSVEDDLELARRVKALGELLLEDTSDGFWRLKACVALSGRTFLEIQLEHRNREGRLDKRLFADQLTASAMTNAAANTMNSGAGGVVLRLTQGVQDIGGELRPFLQGRHKIFLPSADAKAWRAAGLLAP
;
A
#
# COMPACT_ATOMS: atom_id res chain seq x y z
N MET A 1 -51.03 -52.90 -82.87
CA MET A 1 -50.63 -53.22 -81.48
C MET A 1 -50.11 -51.96 -80.81
N ARG A 2 -50.33 -51.87 -79.49
CA ARG A 2 -50.14 -50.73 -78.57
C ARG A 2 -48.72 -50.12 -78.58
N GLY A 3 -48.65 -48.83 -78.26
CA GLY A 3 -47.48 -48.17 -77.70
C GLY A 3 -47.86 -46.84 -77.05
N ARG A 4 -48.01 -46.84 -75.71
CA ARG A 4 -48.25 -45.65 -74.85
C ARG A 4 -46.95 -44.86 -74.72
N ILE A 5 -47.06 -43.53 -74.77
CA ILE A 5 -46.05 -42.58 -74.29
C ILE A 5 -46.77 -41.68 -73.27
N ASP A 6 -46.37 -41.77 -72.01
CA ASP A 6 -46.87 -40.94 -70.92
C ASP A 6 -46.00 -39.68 -70.78
N ALA A 7 -46.65 -38.52 -70.65
CA ALA A 7 -46.04 -37.23 -70.34
C ALA A 7 -46.14 -36.93 -68.82
N PRO A 8 -45.12 -36.34 -68.18
CA PRO A 8 -45.14 -36.05 -66.76
C PRO A 8 -45.93 -34.77 -66.42
N ARG A 9 -46.65 -34.83 -65.30
CA ARG A 9 -47.47 -33.77 -64.72
C ARG A 9 -46.63 -32.77 -63.92
N CYS A 10 -46.81 -31.48 -64.18
CA CYS A 10 -46.35 -30.37 -63.34
C CYS A 10 -47.30 -30.16 -62.14
N TRP A 11 -46.76 -30.00 -60.93
CA TRP A 11 -47.45 -29.53 -59.72
C TRP A 11 -46.69 -28.33 -59.11
N PRO A 12 -47.37 -27.37 -58.45
CA PRO A 12 -46.83 -26.05 -58.16
C PRO A 12 -46.08 -25.98 -56.82
N LEU A 13 -44.79 -25.65 -56.86
CA LEU A 13 -43.93 -25.36 -55.69
C LEU A 13 -44.02 -23.88 -55.26
N GLY A 14 -45.21 -23.30 -55.24
CA GLY A 14 -45.40 -21.84 -55.07
C GLY A 14 -45.80 -21.34 -53.68
N SER A 15 -46.30 -22.19 -52.78
CA SER A 15 -47.04 -21.69 -51.59
C SER A 15 -46.43 -22.02 -50.23
N VAL A 16 -45.35 -22.81 -50.16
CA VAL A 16 -44.71 -23.16 -48.88
C VAL A 16 -43.60 -22.16 -48.50
N LEU A 17 -43.01 -21.47 -49.46
CA LEU A 17 -41.89 -20.55 -49.19
C LEU A 17 -42.32 -19.21 -48.56
N VAL A 18 -43.56 -18.77 -48.77
CA VAL A 18 -44.04 -17.47 -48.26
C VAL A 18 -44.42 -17.51 -46.78
N LEU A 19 -44.88 -18.67 -46.27
CA LEU A 19 -45.23 -18.82 -44.84
C LEU A 19 -43.99 -19.00 -43.94
N ALA A 20 -42.90 -19.57 -44.47
CA ALA A 20 -41.65 -19.73 -43.71
C ALA A 20 -40.89 -18.39 -43.56
N PHE A 21 -40.98 -17.48 -44.54
CA PHE A 21 -40.31 -16.18 -44.47
C PHE A 21 -41.00 -15.22 -43.48
N CYS A 22 -42.33 -15.30 -43.31
CA CYS A 22 -43.05 -14.49 -42.32
C CYS A 22 -42.75 -14.89 -40.87
N ALA A 23 -42.42 -16.16 -40.60
CA ALA A 23 -42.10 -16.63 -39.25
C ALA A 23 -40.67 -16.27 -38.79
N ALA A 24 -39.72 -16.16 -39.74
CA ALA A 24 -38.35 -15.71 -39.46
C ALA A 24 -38.30 -14.21 -39.16
N CYS A 25 -39.07 -13.39 -39.89
CA CYS A 25 -39.14 -11.94 -39.64
C CYS A 25 -39.90 -11.57 -38.34
N SER A 26 -40.78 -12.43 -37.82
CA SER A 26 -41.45 -12.17 -36.53
C SER A 26 -40.54 -12.36 -35.32
N GLY A 27 -39.56 -13.27 -35.40
CA GLY A 27 -38.62 -13.52 -34.30
C GLY A 27 -37.68 -12.34 -34.06
N GLU A 28 -37.09 -11.79 -35.12
CA GLU A 28 -36.21 -10.61 -35.04
C GLU A 28 -36.96 -9.37 -34.54
N ALA A 29 -38.23 -9.20 -34.92
CA ALA A 29 -39.05 -8.09 -34.46
C ALA A 29 -39.38 -8.18 -32.96
N ASP A 30 -39.60 -9.40 -32.44
CA ASP A 30 -39.87 -9.62 -31.02
C ASP A 30 -38.60 -9.49 -30.16
N GLU A 31 -37.44 -9.92 -30.66
CA GLU A 31 -36.14 -9.71 -30.00
C GLU A 31 -35.78 -8.22 -29.94
N ALA A 32 -35.97 -7.48 -31.04
CA ALA A 32 -35.75 -6.03 -31.05
C ALA A 32 -36.66 -5.28 -30.06
N ARG A 33 -37.92 -5.72 -29.90
CA ARG A 33 -38.84 -5.16 -28.90
C ARG A 33 -38.40 -5.45 -27.47
N ARG A 34 -37.94 -6.66 -27.19
CA ARG A 34 -37.41 -7.03 -25.85
C ARG A 34 -36.18 -6.20 -25.50
N ALA A 35 -35.25 -6.05 -26.43
CA ALA A 35 -34.07 -5.21 -26.24
C ALA A 35 -34.45 -3.72 -26.04
N GLN A 36 -35.44 -3.23 -26.78
CA GLN A 36 -35.95 -1.87 -26.59
C GLN A 36 -36.63 -1.67 -25.24
N ASP A 37 -37.39 -2.66 -24.75
CA ASP A 37 -38.04 -2.60 -23.44
C ASP A 37 -37.03 -2.70 -22.29
N GLU A 38 -35.97 -3.49 -22.46
CA GLU A 38 -34.86 -3.58 -21.51
C GLU A 38 -34.11 -2.24 -21.41
N LEU A 39 -33.73 -1.63 -22.54
CA LEU A 39 -33.12 -0.30 -22.57
C LEU A 39 -34.01 0.77 -21.95
N ARG A 40 -35.33 0.70 -22.16
CA ARG A 40 -36.28 1.65 -21.54
C ARG A 40 -36.31 1.50 -20.02
N ARG A 41 -36.28 0.27 -19.50
CA ARG A 41 -36.21 0.03 -18.05
C ARG A 41 -34.92 0.56 -17.45
N GLU A 42 -33.79 0.33 -18.11
CA GLU A 42 -32.49 0.83 -17.66
C GLU A 42 -32.45 2.37 -17.64
N VAL A 43 -33.00 3.02 -18.68
CA VAL A 43 -33.12 4.49 -18.72
C VAL A 43 -34.03 5.02 -17.61
N ASP A 44 -35.14 4.34 -17.32
CA ASP A 44 -36.05 4.76 -16.25
C ASP A 44 -35.44 4.55 -14.85
N GLU A 45 -34.66 3.49 -14.66
CA GLU A 45 -33.89 3.23 -13.44
C GLU A 45 -32.82 4.29 -13.20
N LEU A 46 -32.00 4.60 -14.22
CA LEU A 46 -30.99 5.65 -14.15
C LEU A 46 -31.59 7.03 -13.89
N ARG A 47 -32.77 7.33 -14.46
CA ARG A 47 -33.50 8.58 -14.17
C ARG A 47 -33.99 8.65 -12.73
N ALA A 48 -34.46 7.54 -12.18
CA ALA A 48 -34.87 7.48 -10.78
C ALA A 48 -33.67 7.64 -9.83
N GLU A 49 -32.53 7.04 -10.16
CA GLU A 49 -31.28 7.20 -9.41
C GLU A 49 -30.79 8.65 -9.45
N LEU A 50 -30.75 9.29 -10.62
CA LEU A 50 -30.35 10.68 -10.78
C LEU A 50 -31.26 11.62 -9.96
N ALA A 51 -32.57 11.43 -10.01
CA ALA A 51 -33.52 12.19 -9.19
C ALA A 51 -33.31 11.96 -7.69
N GLY A 52 -32.88 10.75 -7.29
CA GLY A 52 -32.47 10.44 -5.92
C GLY A 52 -31.22 11.22 -5.50
N GLN A 53 -30.19 11.21 -6.33
CA GLN A 53 -28.94 11.93 -6.09
C GLN A 53 -29.14 13.45 -6.05
N GLU A 54 -30.00 14.01 -6.91
CA GLU A 54 -30.34 15.44 -6.90
C GLU A 54 -30.99 15.86 -5.58
N ARG A 55 -31.89 15.03 -5.03
CA ARG A 55 -32.50 15.28 -3.72
C ARG A 55 -31.47 15.27 -2.60
N VAL A 56 -30.57 14.28 -2.60
CA VAL A 56 -29.48 14.21 -1.61
C VAL A 56 -28.59 15.44 -1.69
N ASN A 57 -28.18 15.84 -2.91
CA ASN A 57 -27.37 17.03 -3.13
C ASN A 57 -28.07 18.31 -2.68
N SER A 58 -29.37 18.47 -2.94
CA SER A 58 -30.14 19.62 -2.47
C SER A 58 -30.22 19.69 -0.94
N THR A 59 -30.34 18.53 -0.28
CA THR A 59 -30.39 18.44 1.19
C THR A 59 -29.05 18.83 1.80
N LEU A 60 -27.95 18.28 1.27
CA LEU A 60 -26.60 18.61 1.72
C LEU A 60 -26.24 20.09 1.52
N ARG A 61 -26.66 20.69 0.41
CA ARG A 61 -26.46 22.13 0.16
C ARG A 61 -27.19 22.98 1.19
N ASN A 62 -28.45 22.67 1.48
CA ASN A 62 -29.20 23.38 2.51
C ASN A 62 -28.56 23.21 3.90
N ASP A 63 -28.11 22.00 4.24
CA ASP A 63 -27.43 21.75 5.52
C ASP A 63 -26.12 22.54 5.63
N MET A 64 -25.34 22.64 4.55
CA MET A 64 -24.14 23.47 4.50
C MET A 64 -24.46 24.95 4.72
N GLU A 65 -25.48 25.50 4.05
CA GLU A 65 -25.91 26.88 4.22
C GLU A 65 -26.31 27.17 5.68
N VAL A 66 -27.07 26.27 6.30
CA VAL A 66 -27.46 26.37 7.72
C VAL A 66 -26.24 26.36 8.64
N GLN A 67 -25.25 25.50 8.37
CA GLN A 67 -24.02 25.45 9.18
C GLN A 67 -23.16 26.70 9.01
N GLU A 68 -23.03 27.23 7.80
CA GLU A 68 -22.30 28.47 7.53
C GLU A 68 -22.95 29.67 8.21
N GLU A 69 -24.29 29.77 8.22
CA GLU A 69 -25.00 30.81 8.96
C GLU A 69 -24.78 30.68 10.47
N ALA A 70 -24.82 29.46 11.00
CA ALA A 70 -24.53 29.20 12.41
C ALA A 70 -23.07 29.53 12.78
N HIS A 71 -22.13 29.31 11.86
CA HIS A 71 -20.73 29.70 12.04
C HIS A 71 -20.59 31.22 12.06
N ARG A 72 -21.12 31.91 11.03
CA ARG A 72 -21.11 33.38 10.94
C ARG A 72 -21.74 34.03 12.18
N LYS A 73 -22.82 33.45 12.71
CA LYS A 73 -23.45 33.94 13.95
C LYS A 73 -22.51 33.83 15.16
N ARG A 74 -21.86 32.67 15.35
CA ARG A 74 -20.90 32.46 16.44
C ARG A 74 -19.68 33.37 16.33
N GLU A 75 -19.16 33.57 15.12
CA GLU A 75 -18.07 34.53 14.89
C GLU A 75 -18.50 35.96 15.25
N GLY A 76 -19.71 36.36 14.86
CA GLY A 76 -20.28 37.65 15.24
C GLY A 76 -20.41 37.83 16.75
N GLU A 77 -20.93 36.80 17.46
CA GLU A 77 -21.03 36.78 18.92
C GLU A 77 -19.66 36.86 19.59
N TRP A 78 -18.68 36.12 19.08
CA TRP A 78 -17.30 36.16 19.57
C TRP A 78 -16.66 37.53 19.38
N LEU A 79 -16.79 38.14 18.20
CA LEU A 79 -16.27 39.47 17.93
C LEU A 79 -16.94 40.53 18.82
N ALA A 80 -18.25 40.42 19.05
CA ALA A 80 -18.97 41.30 19.96
C ALA A 80 -18.47 41.15 21.41
N TYR A 81 -18.29 39.92 21.87
CA TYR A 81 -17.75 39.62 23.20
C TYR A 81 -16.33 40.16 23.38
N THR A 82 -15.45 39.94 22.40
CA THR A 82 -14.06 40.40 22.43
C THR A 82 -13.98 41.93 22.43
N ARG A 83 -14.84 42.59 21.64
CA ARG A 83 -14.95 44.06 21.63
C ARG A 83 -15.48 44.60 22.96
N ALA A 84 -16.43 43.90 23.59
CA ALA A 84 -16.93 44.25 24.92
C ALA A 84 -15.82 44.13 25.98
N LEU A 85 -15.03 43.05 25.96
CA LEU A 85 -13.87 42.88 26.84
C LEU A 85 -12.84 44.00 26.65
N ALA A 86 -12.53 44.37 25.40
CA ALA A 86 -11.59 45.46 25.11
C ALA A 86 -12.11 46.85 25.53
N SER A 87 -13.43 47.00 25.68
CA SER A 87 -14.06 48.26 26.14
C SER A 87 -14.18 48.37 27.66
N LEU A 88 -13.90 47.29 28.40
CA LEU A 88 -13.87 47.36 29.86
C LEU A 88 -12.69 48.25 30.28
N PRO A 89 -12.92 49.23 31.18
CA PRO A 89 -11.82 50.00 31.74
C PRO A 89 -10.92 49.01 32.48
N LEU A 90 -9.66 48.90 32.02
CA LEU A 90 -8.63 48.21 32.77
C LEU A 90 -8.55 48.91 34.13
N PRO A 91 -8.85 48.23 35.26
CA PRO A 91 -8.58 48.81 36.56
C PRO A 91 -7.09 49.16 36.60
N ASP A 92 -6.76 50.35 37.11
CA ASP A 92 -5.37 50.76 37.33
C ASP A 92 -4.66 49.59 38.00
N VAL A 93 -3.75 48.95 37.25
CA VAL A 93 -2.97 47.84 37.76
C VAL A 93 -2.22 48.43 38.96
N PRO A 94 -2.48 47.95 40.19
CA PRO A 94 -1.78 48.49 41.35
C PRO A 94 -0.29 48.35 41.06
N ALA A 95 0.46 49.44 41.29
CA ALA A 95 1.89 49.47 41.07
C ALA A 95 2.50 48.17 41.61
N ALA A 96 3.28 47.48 40.77
CA ALA A 96 3.92 46.23 41.15
C ALA A 96 4.67 46.46 42.46
N PRO A 97 4.48 45.60 43.48
CA PRO A 97 5.13 45.79 44.76
C PRO A 97 6.66 45.78 44.57
N ASP A 98 7.37 46.61 45.35
CA ASP A 98 8.81 46.93 45.19
C ASP A 98 9.79 45.74 45.10
N PHE A 99 9.34 44.51 45.36
CA PHE A 99 10.14 43.30 45.19
C PHE A 99 10.12 42.73 43.76
N VAL A 100 9.23 43.21 42.88
CA VAL A 100 9.23 42.87 41.45
C VAL A 100 10.06 43.94 40.76
N ALA A 101 11.29 43.61 40.39
CA ALA A 101 12.13 44.50 39.60
C ALA A 101 11.35 44.98 38.36
N PRO A 102 11.35 46.29 38.05
CA PRO A 102 10.69 46.79 36.86
C PRO A 102 11.33 46.10 35.66
N VAL A 103 10.58 45.23 34.99
CA VAL A 103 10.97 44.74 33.67
C VAL A 103 10.91 45.96 32.77
N GLU A 104 12.07 46.46 32.36
CA GLU A 104 12.17 47.54 31.37
C GLU A 104 11.58 47.02 30.05
N VAL A 105 10.28 47.27 29.84
CA VAL A 105 9.54 46.90 28.62
C VAL A 105 10.01 47.70 27.38
N ASN A 106 11.01 48.58 27.54
CA ASN A 106 11.60 49.39 26.47
C ASN A 106 13.01 48.94 26.05
N ALA A 107 13.45 47.75 26.46
CA ALA A 107 14.64 47.16 25.84
C ALA A 107 14.32 46.88 24.37
N VAL A 108 14.92 47.66 23.46
CA VAL A 108 15.04 47.29 22.04
C VAL A 108 15.55 45.85 22.04
N PRO A 109 14.85 44.88 21.39
CA PRO A 109 15.29 43.50 21.40
C PRO A 109 16.75 43.48 20.96
N ALA A 110 17.62 42.93 21.82
CA ALA A 110 19.03 42.81 21.52
C ALA A 110 19.17 42.16 20.14
N GLU A 111 20.04 42.70 19.29
CA GLU A 111 20.27 42.09 17.98
C GLU A 111 20.63 40.61 18.21
N PRO A 112 19.93 39.69 17.51
CA PRO A 112 20.12 38.26 17.74
C PRO A 112 21.59 37.93 17.49
N SER A 113 22.17 37.19 18.43
CA SER A 113 23.54 36.72 18.33
C SER A 113 23.74 35.91 17.05
N ALA A 114 24.97 35.83 16.56
CA ALA A 114 25.29 35.02 15.39
C ALA A 114 24.88 33.54 15.56
N GLU A 115 24.90 33.03 16.80
CA GLU A 115 24.42 31.67 17.12
C GLU A 115 22.89 31.55 17.01
N GLU A 116 22.14 32.57 17.44
CA GLU A 116 20.68 32.59 17.31
C GLU A 116 20.24 32.70 15.85
N LEU A 117 20.90 33.54 15.06
CA LEU A 117 20.67 33.63 13.62
C LEU A 117 20.96 32.30 12.91
N ALA A 118 22.07 31.64 13.25
CA ALA A 118 22.41 30.33 12.67
C ALA A 118 21.36 29.26 13.01
N ARG A 119 20.87 29.23 14.26
CA ARG A 119 19.80 28.30 14.68
C ARG A 119 18.49 28.61 13.96
N GLU A 120 18.15 29.88 13.79
CA GLU A 120 16.92 30.27 13.09
C GLU A 120 16.98 29.89 11.60
N GLU A 121 18.13 30.08 10.96
CA GLU A 121 18.36 29.62 9.58
C GLU A 121 18.26 28.09 9.46
N GLU A 122 18.83 27.35 10.41
CA GLU A 122 18.75 25.90 10.45
C GLU A 122 17.30 25.42 10.61
N LEU A 123 16.54 26.01 11.54
CA LEU A 123 15.12 25.71 11.72
C LEU A 123 14.31 26.02 10.46
N ARG A 124 14.57 27.13 9.78
CA ARG A 124 13.90 27.46 8.51
C ARG A 124 14.22 26.44 7.42
N ARG A 125 15.47 25.94 7.35
CA ARG A 125 15.85 24.88 6.41
C ARG A 125 15.13 23.57 6.71
N LEU A 126 15.03 23.20 7.99
CA LEU A 126 14.33 22.00 8.42
C LEU A 126 12.83 22.08 8.10
N VAL A 127 12.18 23.21 8.40
CA VAL A 127 10.75 23.41 8.07
C VAL A 127 10.50 23.39 6.56
N ALA A 128 11.41 23.98 5.77
CA ALA A 128 11.30 23.93 4.32
C ALA A 128 11.44 22.50 3.78
N TRP A 129 12.44 21.75 4.27
CA TRP A 129 12.63 20.34 3.93
C TRP A 129 11.41 19.50 4.31
N ASP A 130 10.90 19.65 5.53
CA ASP A 130 9.75 18.90 6.05
C ASP A 130 8.51 19.08 5.17
N ARG A 131 8.18 20.33 4.86
CA ARG A 131 7.06 20.68 3.97
C ARG A 131 7.24 20.09 2.56
N ASP A 132 8.43 20.21 2.00
CA ASP A 132 8.71 19.73 0.64
C ASP A 132 8.67 18.20 0.60
N ALA A 133 9.19 17.52 1.63
CA ALA A 133 9.15 16.07 1.77
C ALA A 133 7.71 15.55 1.96
N CYS A 134 6.89 16.18 2.81
CA CYS A 134 5.47 15.85 2.98
C CYS A 134 4.70 16.01 1.67
N ALA A 135 4.83 17.15 0.99
CA ALA A 135 4.14 17.40 -0.28
C ALA A 135 4.53 16.38 -1.36
N THR A 136 5.80 15.98 -1.37
CA THR A 136 6.33 14.97 -2.30
C THR A 136 5.79 13.58 -1.98
N LEU A 137 5.77 13.19 -0.70
CA LEU A 137 5.26 11.91 -0.25
C LEU A 137 3.76 11.78 -0.50
N ASP A 138 2.98 12.81 -0.21
CA ASP A 138 1.55 12.87 -0.53
C ASP A 138 1.30 12.78 -2.05
N GLY A 139 2.16 13.41 -2.85
CA GLY A 139 2.12 13.32 -4.31
C GLY A 139 2.32 11.89 -4.81
N LEU A 140 3.32 11.18 -4.27
CA LEU A 140 3.59 9.77 -4.56
C LEU A 140 2.42 8.88 -4.13
N LEU A 141 1.91 9.04 -2.90
CA LEU A 141 0.78 8.27 -2.40
C LEU A 141 -0.46 8.43 -3.28
N ARG A 142 -0.78 9.66 -3.69
CA ARG A 142 -1.91 9.93 -4.60
C ARG A 142 -1.69 9.32 -5.99
N ALA A 143 -0.47 9.37 -6.51
CA ALA A 143 -0.14 8.74 -7.80
C ALA A 143 -0.38 7.22 -7.78
N GLU A 144 -0.15 6.57 -6.64
CA GLU A 144 -0.42 5.15 -6.40
C GLU A 144 -1.86 4.85 -5.95
N GLY A 145 -2.75 5.86 -5.91
CA GLY A 145 -4.15 5.70 -5.51
C GLY A 145 -4.35 5.47 -4.02
N VAL A 146 -3.34 5.71 -3.19
CA VAL A 146 -3.42 5.58 -1.73
C VAL A 146 -4.10 6.84 -1.16
N THR A 147 -5.40 6.73 -0.93
CA THR A 147 -6.20 7.77 -0.29
C THR A 147 -6.46 7.39 1.16
N GLY A 148 -6.13 8.25 2.12
CA GLY A 148 -6.35 7.98 3.54
C GLY A 148 -5.17 8.31 4.46
N LEU A 149 -4.02 8.66 3.88
CA LEU A 149 -2.84 9.14 4.61
C LEU A 149 -2.54 10.57 4.15
N ASP A 150 -2.35 11.48 5.11
CA ASP A 150 -2.03 12.89 4.89
C ASP A 150 -0.89 13.26 5.85
N PHE A 151 0.33 13.43 5.32
CA PHE A 151 1.51 13.69 6.13
C PHE A 151 1.57 15.15 6.57
N LEU A 152 1.44 15.38 7.87
CA LEU A 152 1.46 16.74 8.43
C LEU A 152 2.87 17.23 8.72
N THR A 153 3.73 16.31 9.17
CA THR A 153 5.17 16.53 9.37
C THR A 153 5.88 15.18 9.35
N LEU A 154 7.07 15.14 8.76
CA LEU A 154 8.06 14.07 8.81
C LEU A 154 9.17 14.37 9.83
N GLY A 155 9.27 15.63 10.28
CA GLY A 155 10.21 16.06 11.31
C GLY A 155 11.60 16.37 10.75
N ALA A 156 12.64 16.04 11.50
CA ALA A 156 14.01 16.24 11.05
C ALA A 156 14.50 15.05 10.22
N PRO A 157 15.26 15.29 9.14
CA PRO A 157 15.90 14.21 8.39
C PRO A 157 17.01 13.57 9.23
N GLY A 158 17.06 12.24 9.19
CA GLY A 158 18.15 11.42 9.70
C GLY A 158 18.70 10.52 8.59
N GLU A 159 19.64 9.66 8.96
CA GLU A 159 20.25 8.72 8.02
C GLU A 159 19.29 7.55 7.73
N GLY A 160 18.63 7.61 6.57
CA GLY A 160 17.68 6.59 6.11
C GLY A 160 16.34 6.59 6.86
N ARG A 161 16.03 7.65 7.60
CA ARG A 161 14.79 7.84 8.37
C ARG A 161 14.54 9.32 8.64
N ALA A 162 13.34 9.68 9.08
CA ALA A 162 13.00 11.01 9.56
C ALA A 162 12.16 10.92 10.83
N GLY A 163 12.12 11.98 11.63
CA GLY A 163 11.22 12.04 12.78
C GLY A 163 11.38 13.29 13.65
N PRO A 164 10.41 13.57 14.55
CA PRO A 164 9.15 12.83 14.74
C PRO A 164 8.14 13.07 13.61
N VAL A 165 7.27 12.08 13.35
CA VAL A 165 6.29 12.11 12.25
C VAL A 165 4.85 12.19 12.80
N VAL A 166 4.00 12.92 12.08
CA VAL A 166 2.54 12.94 12.33
C VAL A 166 1.80 12.79 11.00
N VAL A 167 0.93 11.79 10.95
CA VAL A 167 0.09 11.48 9.80
C VAL A 167 -1.36 11.54 10.22
N ARG A 168 -2.17 12.24 9.43
CA ARG A 168 -3.62 12.24 9.59
C ARG A 168 -4.21 11.07 8.80
N LEU A 169 -5.06 10.32 9.47
CA LEU A 169 -5.79 9.20 8.87
C LEU A 169 -7.15 9.69 8.39
N ALA A 170 -7.50 9.39 7.15
CA ALA A 170 -8.79 9.73 6.54
C ALA A 170 -9.53 8.48 6.04
N ASP A 171 -10.86 8.54 6.09
CA ASP A 171 -11.72 7.51 5.47
C ASP A 171 -11.73 7.65 3.94
N GLU A 172 -12.44 6.73 3.27
CA GLU A 172 -12.63 6.73 1.80
C GLU A 172 -13.29 8.01 1.26
N ARG A 173 -13.95 8.80 2.12
CA ARG A 173 -14.58 10.08 1.78
C ARG A 173 -13.68 11.27 2.10
N GLY A 174 -12.43 11.03 2.50
CA GLY A 174 -11.47 12.05 2.89
C GLY A 174 -11.73 12.68 4.25
N ARG A 175 -12.62 12.11 5.07
CA ARG A 175 -12.93 12.66 6.40
C ARG A 175 -11.88 12.20 7.39
N PRO A 176 -11.37 13.09 8.27
CA PRO A 176 -10.39 12.70 9.27
C PRO A 176 -11.02 11.74 10.27
N VAL A 177 -10.43 10.54 10.40
CA VAL A 177 -10.86 9.51 11.35
C VAL A 177 -9.90 9.35 12.52
N GLY A 178 -8.66 9.84 12.38
CA GLY A 178 -7.63 9.63 13.37
C GLY A 178 -6.30 10.28 13.04
N ASN A 179 -5.32 10.07 13.90
CA ASN A 179 -3.93 10.44 13.67
C ASN A 179 -3.01 9.29 14.07
N LEU A 180 -1.95 9.12 13.30
CA LEU A 180 -0.79 8.30 13.61
C LEU A 180 0.36 9.23 13.97
N HIS A 181 1.09 8.90 15.03
CA HIS A 181 2.33 9.58 15.38
C HIS A 181 3.42 8.54 15.65
N ALA A 182 4.67 8.87 15.35
CA ALA A 182 5.81 7.99 15.60
C ALA A 182 7.09 8.79 15.81
N GLN A 183 8.06 8.23 16.54
CA GLN A 183 9.37 8.88 16.70
C GLN A 183 10.23 8.77 15.46
N HIS A 184 10.11 7.67 14.71
CA HIS A 184 10.88 7.45 13.49
C HIS A 184 9.97 6.96 12.36
N PHE A 185 10.30 7.39 11.16
CA PHE A 185 9.67 7.01 9.92
C PHE A 185 10.72 6.73 8.86
N HIS A 186 10.58 5.62 8.15
CA HIS A 186 11.37 5.33 6.98
C HIS A 186 10.55 4.55 5.95
N LEU A 187 11.12 4.45 4.76
CA LEU A 187 10.58 3.70 3.64
C LEU A 187 11.43 2.46 3.45
N GLU A 188 10.78 1.34 3.14
CA GLU A 188 11.45 0.12 2.71
C GLU A 188 11.00 -0.25 1.30
N ALA A 189 11.94 -0.42 0.39
CA ALA A 189 11.71 -0.78 -1.00
C ALA A 189 11.82 -2.29 -1.20
N SER A 190 10.83 -2.87 -1.87
CA SER A 190 10.93 -4.22 -2.42
C SER A 190 10.97 -4.22 -3.94
N HIS A 191 12.16 -4.43 -4.48
CA HIS A 191 12.41 -4.46 -5.92
C HIS A 191 11.82 -5.73 -6.53
N ALA A 192 12.01 -6.88 -5.87
CA ALA A 192 11.43 -8.13 -6.34
C ALA A 192 9.91 -8.13 -6.20
N GLY A 193 9.40 -7.60 -5.08
CA GLY A 193 7.98 -7.58 -4.78
C GLY A 193 7.19 -6.46 -5.47
N GLN A 194 7.86 -5.49 -6.09
CA GLN A 194 7.25 -4.25 -6.60
C GLN A 194 6.33 -3.64 -5.53
N SER A 195 6.91 -3.31 -4.38
CA SER A 195 6.19 -2.69 -3.29
C SER A 195 7.05 -1.70 -2.52
N VAL A 196 6.42 -0.69 -1.92
CA VAL A 196 7.05 0.22 -0.95
C VAL A 196 6.33 0.08 0.38
N THR A 197 7.06 -0.06 1.49
CA THR A 197 6.46 -0.15 2.82
C THR A 197 6.73 1.12 3.61
N LEU A 198 5.67 1.76 4.10
CA LEU A 198 5.75 2.83 5.08
C LEU A 198 5.99 2.20 6.45
N VAL A 199 7.09 2.54 7.12
CA VAL A 199 7.45 1.99 8.43
C VAL A 199 7.47 3.11 9.45
N PHE A 200 6.70 2.93 10.51
CA PHE A 200 6.59 3.86 11.64
C PHE A 200 7.05 3.14 12.90
N GLU A 201 7.96 3.74 13.65
CA GLU A 201 8.56 3.14 14.85
C GLU A 201 8.35 4.02 16.08
N ASP A 202 8.13 3.37 17.23
CA ASP A 202 7.93 3.97 18.53
C ASP A 202 6.80 5.01 18.53
N GLY A 203 5.57 4.54 18.30
CA GLY A 203 4.41 5.41 18.17
C GLY A 203 3.09 4.70 18.42
N GLY A 204 2.01 5.36 17.99
CA GLY A 204 0.66 4.87 18.17
C GLY A 204 -0.36 5.53 17.23
N GLU A 205 -1.54 4.92 17.18
CA GLU A 205 -2.68 5.38 16.38
C GLU A 205 -3.83 5.80 17.30
N SER A 206 -4.42 6.96 17.01
CA SER A 206 -5.64 7.45 17.67
C SER A 206 -6.78 7.47 16.67
N HIS A 207 -7.97 7.05 17.09
CA HIS A 207 -9.16 6.98 16.23
C HIS A 207 -10.37 7.63 16.92
N GLY A 208 -10.97 8.64 16.30
CA GLY A 208 -12.26 9.22 16.71
C GLY A 208 -12.33 9.63 18.19
N GLY A 209 -11.25 10.20 18.75
CA GLY A 209 -11.18 10.62 20.15
C GLY A 209 -11.00 9.48 21.16
N ARG A 210 -10.76 8.25 20.71
CA ARG A 210 -10.36 7.13 21.58
C ARG A 210 -8.92 7.31 22.06
N PRO A 211 -8.56 6.70 23.20
CA PRO A 211 -7.17 6.63 23.65
C PRO A 211 -6.28 6.09 22.54
N GLU A 212 -5.08 6.64 22.47
CA GLU A 212 -4.02 6.20 21.59
C GLU A 212 -3.69 4.71 21.84
N ILE A 213 -3.59 3.96 20.75
CA ILE A 213 -3.20 2.55 20.76
C ILE A 213 -1.76 2.49 20.28
N PRO A 214 -0.80 2.06 21.13
CA PRO A 214 0.58 1.93 20.71
C PRO A 214 0.73 0.86 19.62
N PHE A 215 1.73 1.01 18.77
CA PHE A 215 2.02 0.01 17.74
C PHE A 215 2.38 -1.34 18.36
N GLU A 216 1.92 -2.42 17.73
CA GLU A 216 2.33 -3.77 18.14
C GLU A 216 3.85 -3.91 17.99
N GLN A 217 4.53 -4.33 19.06
CA GLN A 217 5.99 -4.43 19.10
C GLN A 217 6.72 -3.10 18.81
N GLY A 218 6.02 -1.96 18.97
CA GLY A 218 6.56 -0.64 18.69
C GLY A 218 6.67 -0.29 17.21
N ILE A 219 6.18 -1.13 16.29
CA ILE A 219 6.35 -0.91 14.85
C ILE A 219 5.02 -1.07 14.11
N ARG A 220 4.70 -0.09 13.26
CA ARG A 220 3.59 -0.15 12.32
C ARG A 220 4.13 -0.15 10.89
N ARG A 221 3.71 -1.15 10.11
CA ARG A 221 4.12 -1.32 8.71
C ARG A 221 2.89 -1.25 7.82
N MET A 222 2.91 -0.36 6.82
CA MET A 222 1.86 -0.22 5.82
C MET A 222 2.44 -0.48 4.43
N PRO A 223 2.37 -1.72 3.94
CA PRO A 223 2.89 -2.08 2.62
C PRO A 223 1.96 -1.60 1.50
N LEU A 224 2.55 -0.90 0.52
CA LEU A 224 1.92 -0.47 -0.72
C LEU A 224 2.32 -1.46 -1.82
N VAL A 225 1.44 -2.40 -2.10
CA VAL A 225 1.69 -3.52 -3.02
C VAL A 225 1.37 -3.12 -4.45
N GLY A 226 2.21 -3.54 -5.42
CA GLY A 226 2.06 -3.18 -6.82
C GLY A 226 2.65 -1.81 -7.17
N VAL A 227 3.36 -1.18 -6.23
CA VAL A 227 4.03 0.11 -6.37
C VAL A 227 5.48 -0.10 -6.81
N ALA A 228 5.87 0.52 -7.92
CA ALA A 228 7.26 0.48 -8.36
C ALA A 228 8.14 1.28 -7.39
N PRO A 229 9.20 0.70 -6.78
CA PRO A 229 10.01 1.43 -5.80
C PRO A 229 10.90 2.52 -6.40
N LYS A 230 11.25 2.41 -7.69
CA LYS A 230 12.24 3.26 -8.35
C LYS A 230 11.89 4.77 -8.29
N PRO A 231 10.68 5.22 -8.65
CA PRO A 231 10.30 6.63 -8.51
C PRO A 231 10.42 7.15 -7.07
N TRP A 232 10.14 6.30 -6.08
CA TRP A 232 10.22 6.69 -4.67
C TRP A 232 11.67 6.87 -4.23
N LEU A 233 12.56 5.94 -4.61
CA LEU A 233 14.00 6.02 -4.35
C LEU A 233 14.65 7.25 -5.00
N GLU A 234 14.22 7.62 -6.21
CA GLU A 234 14.75 8.79 -6.92
C GLU A 234 14.37 10.12 -6.25
N VAL A 235 13.15 10.17 -5.70
CA VAL A 235 12.55 11.42 -5.22
C VAL A 235 12.76 11.64 -3.72
N LEU A 236 12.72 10.58 -2.90
CA LEU A 236 12.92 10.64 -1.44
C LEU A 236 14.02 9.68 -0.96
N PRO A 237 15.25 9.73 -1.52
CA PRO A 237 16.31 8.78 -1.17
C PRO A 237 16.70 8.82 0.31
N GLY A 238 16.60 9.98 0.97
CA GLY A 238 16.96 10.14 2.38
C GLY A 238 16.07 9.37 3.37
N LEU A 239 14.89 8.93 2.94
CA LEU A 239 13.97 8.13 3.75
C LEU A 239 14.20 6.62 3.62
N PHE A 240 15.08 6.19 2.72
CA PHE A 240 15.44 4.79 2.56
C PHE A 240 16.76 4.49 3.29
N PRO A 241 16.85 3.35 4.01
CA PRO A 241 18.12 2.84 4.52
C PRO A 241 19.21 2.80 3.44
N GLU A 242 20.47 2.98 3.84
CA GLU A 242 21.60 3.09 2.90
C GLU A 242 21.79 1.81 2.06
N ASP A 243 21.57 0.65 2.67
CA ASP A 243 21.66 -0.65 2.03
C ASP A 243 20.63 -0.85 0.92
N GLU A 244 19.46 -0.24 1.03
CA GLU A 244 18.43 -0.29 -0.02
C GLU A 244 18.72 0.68 -1.16
N ARG A 245 19.35 1.83 -0.88
CA ARG A 245 19.71 2.84 -1.89
C ARG A 245 20.77 2.37 -2.88
N ALA A 246 21.74 1.59 -2.40
CA ALA A 246 22.87 1.15 -3.22
C ALA A 246 22.49 0.09 -4.27
N GLY A 247 21.33 -0.56 -4.10
CA GLY A 247 20.93 -1.72 -4.89
C GLY A 247 21.83 -2.93 -4.64
N PRO A 248 21.49 -4.10 -5.21
CA PRO A 248 22.32 -5.30 -5.06
C PRO A 248 23.69 -5.11 -5.73
N SER A 249 24.77 -5.23 -4.96
CA SER A 249 26.12 -5.36 -5.51
C SER A 249 26.22 -6.70 -6.26
N VAL A 250 26.58 -6.66 -7.54
CA VAL A 250 26.72 -7.85 -8.37
C VAL A 250 28.03 -8.56 -8.02
N GLU A 251 27.94 -9.72 -7.35
CA GLU A 251 29.04 -10.70 -7.24
C GLU A 251 29.30 -11.40 -8.59
N ASP A 252 30.43 -12.10 -8.72
CA ASP A 252 30.82 -12.85 -9.93
C ASP A 252 29.70 -13.78 -10.45
N ASP A 253 29.27 -13.53 -11.69
CA ASP A 253 28.19 -14.25 -12.39
C ASP A 253 28.35 -15.78 -12.33
N LEU A 254 29.59 -16.30 -12.30
CA LEU A 254 29.86 -17.74 -12.25
C LEU A 254 29.48 -18.34 -10.89
N GLU A 255 29.79 -17.64 -9.79
CA GLU A 255 29.44 -18.11 -8.46
C GLU A 255 27.93 -18.08 -8.23
N LEU A 256 27.28 -16.98 -8.66
CA LEU A 256 25.82 -16.87 -8.67
C LEU A 256 25.19 -18.04 -9.42
N ALA A 257 25.61 -18.30 -10.67
CA ALA A 257 25.07 -19.38 -11.49
C ALA A 257 25.22 -20.76 -10.82
N ARG A 258 26.38 -21.04 -10.21
CA ARG A 258 26.63 -22.28 -9.48
C ARG A 258 25.67 -22.44 -8.29
N ARG A 259 25.49 -21.38 -7.49
CA ARG A 259 24.65 -21.45 -6.28
C ARG A 259 23.16 -21.45 -6.60
N VAL A 260 22.73 -20.71 -7.62
CA VAL A 260 21.36 -20.74 -8.15
C VAL A 260 21.01 -22.13 -8.65
N LYS A 261 21.92 -22.78 -9.39
CA LYS A 261 21.73 -24.17 -9.82
C LYS A 261 21.60 -25.12 -8.63
N ALA A 262 22.52 -25.05 -7.67
CA ALA A 262 22.49 -25.92 -6.50
C ALA A 262 21.23 -25.73 -5.64
N LEU A 263 20.83 -24.47 -5.40
CA LEU A 263 19.59 -24.16 -4.69
C LEU A 263 18.37 -24.71 -5.45
N GLY A 264 18.32 -24.53 -6.77
CA GLY A 264 17.25 -25.04 -7.61
C GLY A 264 17.11 -26.57 -7.56
N GLU A 265 18.23 -27.30 -7.56
CA GLU A 265 18.25 -28.77 -7.44
C GLU A 265 17.77 -29.23 -6.05
N LEU A 266 18.28 -28.62 -4.98
CA LEU A 266 17.95 -28.99 -3.60
C LEU A 266 16.50 -28.68 -3.21
N LEU A 267 15.89 -27.63 -3.78
CA LEU A 267 14.48 -27.30 -3.55
C LEU A 267 13.50 -28.35 -4.12
N LEU A 268 13.94 -29.14 -5.10
CA LEU A 268 13.13 -30.19 -5.71
C LEU A 268 13.10 -31.49 -4.89
N GLU A 269 14.02 -31.65 -3.93
CA GLU A 269 14.16 -32.89 -3.16
C GLU A 269 13.08 -33.06 -2.08
N ASP A 270 12.51 -31.95 -1.57
CA ASP A 270 11.42 -32.00 -0.60
C ASP A 270 10.07 -31.96 -1.31
N THR A 271 9.49 -33.14 -1.55
CA THR A 271 8.24 -33.31 -2.32
C THR A 271 7.00 -33.57 -1.44
N SER A 272 7.14 -33.48 -0.11
CA SER A 272 6.11 -33.97 0.83
C SER A 272 4.74 -33.32 0.61
N ASP A 273 4.67 -32.02 0.38
CA ASP A 273 3.44 -31.26 0.11
C ASP A 273 3.42 -30.56 -1.26
N GLY A 274 4.20 -31.07 -2.19
CA GLY A 274 4.56 -30.35 -3.41
C GLY A 274 6.05 -30.02 -3.38
N PHE A 275 6.51 -29.18 -4.29
CA PHE A 275 7.92 -28.79 -4.36
C PHE A 275 8.07 -27.30 -4.62
N TRP A 276 9.20 -26.77 -4.18
CA TRP A 276 9.60 -25.39 -4.47
C TRP A 276 10.49 -25.35 -5.69
N ARG A 277 10.34 -24.30 -6.50
CA ARG A 277 11.18 -24.05 -7.66
C ARG A 277 11.73 -22.63 -7.60
N LEU A 278 13.03 -22.49 -7.72
CA LEU A 278 13.66 -21.21 -7.97
C LEU A 278 13.40 -20.79 -9.42
N LYS A 279 12.71 -19.66 -9.59
CA LYS A 279 12.33 -19.12 -10.89
C LYS A 279 13.30 -18.06 -11.37
N ALA A 280 13.72 -17.17 -10.48
CA ALA A 280 14.67 -16.09 -10.74
C ALA A 280 15.46 -15.75 -9.47
N CYS A 281 16.66 -15.22 -9.67
CA CYS A 281 17.55 -14.65 -8.66
C CYS A 281 18.46 -13.67 -9.38
N VAL A 282 18.56 -12.43 -8.91
CA VAL A 282 19.30 -11.38 -9.61
C VAL A 282 20.75 -11.33 -9.17
N ALA A 283 21.01 -11.43 -7.87
CA ALA A 283 22.36 -11.30 -7.33
C ALA A 283 22.58 -12.18 -6.09
N LEU A 284 23.84 -12.20 -5.66
CA LEU A 284 24.30 -12.89 -4.46
C LEU A 284 25.17 -11.92 -3.65
N SER A 285 24.99 -11.91 -2.34
CA SER A 285 25.87 -11.21 -1.40
C SER A 285 26.26 -12.16 -0.27
N GLY A 286 27.49 -12.67 -0.31
CA GLY A 286 27.97 -13.65 0.65
C GLY A 286 27.21 -14.98 0.56
N ARG A 287 26.17 -15.18 1.38
CA ARG A 287 25.24 -16.34 1.34
C ARG A 287 23.77 -15.93 1.17
N THR A 288 23.52 -14.64 0.98
CA THR A 288 22.19 -14.09 0.82
C THR A 288 21.90 -13.97 -0.66
N PHE A 289 20.85 -14.66 -1.12
CA PHE A 289 20.34 -14.51 -2.48
C PHE A 289 19.49 -13.25 -2.54
N LEU A 290 19.69 -12.42 -3.56
CA LEU A 290 19.03 -11.14 -3.70
C LEU A 290 18.04 -11.15 -4.88
N GLU A 291 16.91 -10.46 -4.66
CA GLU A 291 15.78 -10.35 -5.59
C GLU A 291 15.36 -11.71 -6.18
N ILE A 292 14.83 -12.55 -5.30
CA ILE A 292 14.47 -13.92 -5.62
C ILE A 292 12.99 -14.07 -5.96
N GLN A 293 12.72 -15.01 -6.86
CA GLN A 293 11.37 -15.48 -7.16
C GLN A 293 11.30 -17.00 -6.95
N LEU A 294 10.41 -17.45 -6.06
CA LEU A 294 10.11 -18.86 -5.84
C LEU A 294 8.69 -19.19 -6.30
N GLU A 295 8.51 -20.36 -6.90
CA GLU A 295 7.21 -20.94 -7.20
C GLU A 295 6.99 -22.15 -6.30
N HIS A 296 5.86 -22.18 -5.58
CA HIS A 296 5.37 -23.40 -4.95
C HIS A 296 4.48 -24.13 -5.94
N ARG A 297 4.78 -25.40 -6.20
CA ARG A 297 3.93 -26.27 -7.00
C ARG A 297 3.38 -27.39 -6.13
N ASN A 298 2.08 -27.61 -6.23
CA ASN A 298 1.43 -28.69 -5.51
C ASN A 298 1.87 -30.07 -6.04
N ARG A 299 1.37 -31.15 -5.43
CA ARG A 299 1.72 -32.53 -5.83
C ARG A 299 1.36 -32.87 -7.28
N GLU A 300 0.35 -32.22 -7.85
CA GLU A 300 -0.03 -32.35 -9.26
C GLU A 300 0.83 -31.48 -10.21
N GLY A 301 1.82 -30.75 -9.68
CA GLY A 301 2.71 -29.88 -10.43
C GLY A 301 2.08 -28.55 -10.85
N ARG A 302 0.87 -28.23 -10.38
CA ARG A 302 0.18 -26.96 -10.61
C ARG A 302 0.77 -25.87 -9.72
N LEU A 303 0.83 -24.66 -10.25
CA LEU A 303 1.28 -23.50 -9.49
C LEU A 303 0.25 -23.17 -8.40
N ASP A 304 0.69 -23.19 -7.15
CA ASP A 304 -0.13 -22.89 -5.98
C ASP A 304 0.07 -21.43 -5.55
N LYS A 305 1.33 -21.01 -5.41
CA LYS A 305 1.69 -19.62 -5.07
C LYS A 305 3.07 -19.24 -5.59
N ARG A 306 3.31 -17.94 -5.76
CA ARG A 306 4.65 -17.38 -6.01
C ARG A 306 5.09 -16.54 -4.82
N LEU A 307 6.37 -16.55 -4.53
CA LEU A 307 6.99 -15.65 -3.55
C LEU A 307 8.00 -14.78 -4.28
N PHE A 308 7.96 -13.50 -4.00
CA PHE A 308 8.94 -12.51 -4.44
C PHE A 308 9.56 -11.92 -3.19
N ALA A 309 10.89 -11.91 -3.08
CA ALA A 309 11.57 -11.38 -1.91
C ALA A 309 12.91 -10.75 -2.28
N ASP A 310 13.28 -9.68 -1.59
CA ASP A 310 14.56 -9.02 -1.85
C ASP A 310 15.73 -9.81 -1.29
N GLN A 311 15.51 -10.60 -0.24
CA GLN A 311 16.57 -11.45 0.31
C GLN A 311 16.05 -12.85 0.67
N LEU A 312 16.89 -13.86 0.42
CA LEU A 312 16.74 -15.21 0.93
C LEU A 312 18.03 -15.69 1.60
N THR A 313 17.88 -16.22 2.80
CA THR A 313 18.94 -16.90 3.54
C THR A 313 18.48 -18.30 3.95
N ALA A 314 19.39 -19.27 3.89
CA ALA A 314 19.15 -20.63 4.36
C ALA A 314 19.83 -20.86 5.71
N SER A 315 19.15 -21.58 6.60
CA SER A 315 19.70 -21.99 7.91
C SER A 315 19.33 -23.44 8.22
N ALA A 316 20.24 -24.19 8.83
CA ALA A 316 19.93 -25.52 9.32
C ALA A 316 18.94 -25.42 10.50
N MET A 317 17.94 -26.31 10.53
CA MET A 317 17.01 -26.39 11.64
C MET A 317 17.74 -26.96 12.86
N THR A 318 17.70 -26.24 13.99
CA THR A 318 18.31 -26.72 15.24
C THR A 318 17.41 -27.72 15.94
N ASN A 319 18.03 -28.70 16.62
CA ASN A 319 17.35 -29.85 17.24
C ASN A 319 16.22 -29.49 18.23
N ALA A 320 16.20 -28.28 18.80
CA ALA A 320 15.13 -27.81 19.68
C ALA A 320 13.76 -27.71 18.96
N ALA A 321 13.75 -27.42 17.65
CA ALA A 321 12.54 -27.43 16.83
C ALA A 321 12.28 -28.81 16.17
N ALA A 322 13.29 -29.69 16.16
CA ALA A 322 13.18 -31.05 15.63
C ALA A 322 12.47 -32.02 16.60
N ASN A 323 12.38 -31.71 17.91
CA ASN A 323 11.68 -32.56 18.88
C ASN A 323 10.18 -32.75 18.61
N THR A 324 9.58 -31.96 17.71
CA THR A 324 8.16 -32.10 17.31
C THR A 324 7.98 -32.95 16.04
N MET A 325 9.06 -33.25 15.29
CA MET A 325 8.99 -34.03 14.06
C MET A 325 9.97 -35.21 14.14
N ASN A 326 9.44 -36.43 14.13
CA ASN A 326 10.13 -37.71 14.35
C ASN A 326 11.15 -38.10 13.25
N SER A 327 11.73 -37.14 12.53
CA SER A 327 12.68 -37.34 11.44
C SER A 327 14.08 -36.93 11.93
N GLY A 328 14.95 -37.91 12.19
CA GLY A 328 16.34 -37.69 12.62
C GLY A 328 17.25 -37.01 11.58
N ALA A 329 16.70 -36.41 10.52
CA ALA A 329 17.41 -35.62 9.53
C ALA A 329 17.23 -34.12 9.86
N GLY A 330 18.33 -33.39 10.04
CA GLY A 330 18.27 -31.95 10.28
C GLY A 330 17.75 -31.23 9.04
N GLY A 331 16.50 -30.76 9.07
CA GLY A 331 15.89 -30.01 7.98
C GLY A 331 16.51 -28.63 7.75
N VAL A 332 15.99 -27.93 6.76
CA VAL A 332 16.45 -26.58 6.38
C VAL A 332 15.30 -25.58 6.49
N VAL A 333 15.60 -24.37 6.96
CA VAL A 333 14.67 -23.24 6.99
C VAL A 333 15.19 -22.15 6.08
N LEU A 334 14.36 -21.76 5.11
CA LEU A 334 14.60 -20.60 4.26
C LEU A 334 13.88 -19.42 4.88
N ARG A 335 14.61 -18.32 5.07
CA ARG A 335 14.08 -17.05 5.55
C ARG A 335 14.10 -16.08 4.40
N LEU A 336 12.92 -15.63 4.01
CA LEU A 336 12.73 -14.59 3.02
C LEU A 336 12.38 -13.29 3.75
N THR A 337 12.96 -12.18 3.33
CA THR A 337 12.69 -10.86 3.91
C THR A 337 12.36 -9.85 2.83
N GLN A 338 11.50 -8.89 3.17
CA GLN A 338 11.01 -7.80 2.31
C GLN A 338 10.46 -8.34 1.00
N GLY A 339 9.17 -8.68 1.00
CA GLY A 339 8.59 -9.38 -0.13
C GLY A 339 7.10 -9.56 -0.06
N VAL A 340 6.58 -10.15 -1.13
CA VAL A 340 5.15 -10.41 -1.33
C VAL A 340 4.95 -11.86 -1.78
N GLN A 341 3.78 -12.40 -1.47
CA GLN A 341 3.29 -13.66 -1.99
C GLN A 341 2.13 -13.40 -2.94
N ASP A 342 2.17 -14.01 -4.11
CA ASP A 342 1.08 -14.08 -5.08
C ASP A 342 0.34 -15.40 -4.88
N ILE A 343 -0.90 -15.33 -4.39
CA ILE A 343 -1.77 -16.50 -4.22
C ILE A 343 -2.98 -16.29 -5.13
N GLY A 344 -3.04 -17.05 -6.22
CA GLY A 344 -4.17 -16.97 -7.16
C GLY A 344 -4.31 -15.62 -7.88
N GLY A 345 -3.23 -14.86 -8.05
CA GLY A 345 -3.24 -13.51 -8.64
C GLY A 345 -3.40 -12.38 -7.61
N GLU A 346 -3.62 -12.71 -6.33
CA GLU A 346 -3.71 -11.73 -5.27
C GLU A 346 -2.34 -11.57 -4.59
N LEU A 347 -1.78 -10.37 -4.68
CA LEU A 347 -0.52 -10.03 -4.03
C LEU A 347 -0.76 -9.68 -2.57
N ARG A 348 -0.03 -10.33 -1.67
CA ARG A 348 -0.06 -10.09 -0.23
C ARG A 348 1.34 -9.88 0.30
N PRO A 349 1.59 -8.84 1.11
CA PRO A 349 2.89 -8.63 1.72
C PRO A 349 3.21 -9.74 2.72
N PHE A 350 4.50 -9.99 2.95
CA PHE A 350 4.93 -10.87 4.04
C PHE A 350 4.54 -10.26 5.39
N LEU A 351 4.08 -11.11 6.30
CA LEU A 351 3.75 -10.68 7.66
C LEU A 351 5.02 -10.14 8.34
N GLN A 352 4.98 -8.89 8.80
CA GLN A 352 6.14 -8.18 9.35
C GLN A 352 7.36 -8.16 8.41
N GLY A 353 7.13 -8.20 7.09
CA GLY A 353 8.21 -8.23 6.10
C GLY A 353 9.02 -9.53 6.07
N ARG A 354 8.52 -10.63 6.68
CA ARG A 354 9.27 -11.90 6.78
C ARG A 354 8.41 -13.10 6.39
N HIS A 355 9.00 -14.04 5.67
CA HIS A 355 8.39 -15.34 5.36
C HIS A 355 9.37 -16.47 5.65
N LYS A 356 8.87 -17.63 6.09
CA LYS A 356 9.68 -18.80 6.38
C LYS A 356 9.14 -20.00 5.61
N ILE A 357 10.04 -20.69 4.90
CA ILE A 357 9.76 -21.98 4.29
C ILE A 357 10.51 -23.03 5.10
N PHE A 358 9.78 -24.03 5.57
CA PHE A 358 10.35 -25.17 6.29
C PHE A 358 10.46 -26.34 5.32
N LEU A 359 11.67 -26.89 5.21
CA LEU A 359 11.98 -28.06 4.39
C LEU A 359 12.40 -29.20 5.34
N PRO A 360 11.43 -29.94 5.91
CA PRO A 360 11.71 -30.96 6.91
C PRO A 360 12.54 -32.14 6.36
N SER A 361 12.47 -32.40 5.05
CA SER A 361 13.15 -33.55 4.44
C SER A 361 14.52 -33.19 3.85
N ALA A 362 14.90 -31.91 3.86
CA ALA A 362 16.14 -31.44 3.25
C ALA A 362 17.40 -31.96 3.96
N ASP A 363 18.37 -32.46 3.19
CA ASP A 363 19.66 -32.88 3.74
C ASP A 363 20.58 -31.68 4.02
N ALA A 364 20.64 -31.23 5.28
CA ALA A 364 21.52 -30.14 5.67
C ALA A 364 23.01 -30.37 5.34
N LYS A 365 23.49 -31.62 5.12
CA LYS A 365 24.88 -31.84 4.67
C LYS A 365 25.06 -31.46 3.21
N ALA A 366 24.13 -31.86 2.34
CA ALA A 366 24.13 -31.45 0.93
C ALA A 366 24.06 -29.92 0.78
N TRP A 367 23.20 -29.27 1.58
CA TRP A 367 23.08 -27.80 1.59
C TRP A 367 24.37 -27.08 2.07
N ARG A 368 25.10 -27.64 3.05
CA ARG A 368 26.42 -27.13 3.46
C ARG A 368 27.46 -27.34 2.36
N ALA A 369 27.49 -28.51 1.73
CA ALA A 369 28.42 -28.82 0.65
C ALA A 369 28.23 -27.90 -0.56
N ALA A 370 26.99 -27.48 -0.83
CA ALA A 370 26.64 -26.49 -1.84
C ALA A 370 27.00 -25.04 -1.45
N GLY A 371 27.51 -24.80 -0.24
CA GLY A 371 27.86 -23.47 0.27
C GLY A 371 26.67 -22.60 0.69
N LEU A 372 25.47 -23.17 0.77
CA LEU A 372 24.23 -22.45 1.07
C LEU A 372 24.00 -22.23 2.57
N LEU A 373 24.59 -23.09 3.41
CA LEU A 373 24.53 -23.01 4.86
C LEU A 373 25.88 -22.58 5.46
N ALA A 374 25.81 -22.05 6.68
CA ALA A 374 27.00 -21.92 7.52
C ALA A 374 27.64 -23.30 7.79
N PRO A 375 28.99 -23.36 7.87
CA PRO A 375 29.71 -24.60 8.12
C PRO A 375 29.26 -25.30 9.40
#